data_AF-A0A3Z4X6C6-F1
#
_entry.id   AF-A0A3Z4X6C6-F1
#
_cell.length_a   1.000
_cell.length_b   1.000
_cell.length_c   1.000
_cell.angle_alpha   90.00
_cell.angle_beta   90.00
_cell.angle_gamma   90.00
#
_symmetry.space_group_name_H-M   'P 1'
#
loop_
_entity.id
_entity.type
_entity.pdbx_description
1 polymer ?
#
loop_
_entity_poly.entity_id
_entity_poly.type
_entity_poly.pdbx_seq_one_letter_code
_entity_poly.pdbx_strand_id
1 'polypeptide(L)'
;MSEKKRSAAFMLFKAWVFFRVPEYATITTYASQEHGLFLPEDPKKRQALLLNMKPIYLHPSEAAEYLATGGALDVHDPHDGIKVYGWIMEHLADWLNYLENPTLIYREVPIEGLRQFNVLASKLFPVANRYGYFKKPTATMADCVQSLFGQVRLESKLHRFNDTIMKRIEYAYRARGGR
;
A
#
# COMPACT_ATOMS: atom_id res chain seq x y z
N MET A 1 -19.95 8.47 22.99
CA MET A 1 -20.18 7.49 21.92
C MET A 1 -18.82 6.93 21.53
N SER A 2 -18.52 5.67 21.86
CA SER A 2 -17.26 5.03 21.48
C SER A 2 -17.18 5.00 19.96
N GLU A 3 -16.24 5.72 19.34
CA GLU A 3 -15.95 5.58 17.92
C GLU A 3 -15.68 4.10 17.66
N LYS A 4 -16.56 3.44 16.90
CA LYS A 4 -16.26 2.09 16.39
C LYS A 4 -15.00 2.25 15.54
N LYS A 5 -13.86 1.76 16.04
CA LYS A 5 -12.62 1.65 15.26
C LYS A 5 -12.98 0.93 13.95
N ARG A 6 -12.95 1.67 12.85
CA ARG A 6 -13.17 1.11 11.52
C ARG A 6 -12.00 0.16 11.24
N SER A 7 -12.29 -1.02 10.68
CA SER A 7 -11.24 -2.00 10.38
C SER A 7 -10.24 -1.46 9.35
N ALA A 8 -9.01 -1.96 9.38
CA ALA A 8 -7.99 -1.59 8.39
C ALA A 8 -8.47 -1.83 6.95
N ALA A 9 -9.17 -2.95 6.70
CA ALA A 9 -9.79 -3.22 5.42
C ALA A 9 -10.77 -2.10 5.00
N PHE A 10 -11.64 -1.63 5.91
CA PHE A 10 -12.55 -0.53 5.61
C PHE A 10 -11.78 0.74 5.22
N MET A 11 -10.69 1.05 5.92
CA MET A 11 -9.89 2.23 5.64
C MET A 11 -9.18 2.13 4.28
N LEU A 12 -8.69 0.96 3.88
CA LEU A 12 -8.03 0.78 2.58
C LEU A 12 -8.96 1.00 1.38
N PHE A 13 -10.24 0.63 1.49
CA PHE A 13 -11.20 0.70 0.39
C PHE A 13 -12.11 1.93 0.42
N LYS A 14 -12.16 2.68 1.53
CA LYS A 14 -13.10 3.79 1.71
C LYS A 14 -12.48 5.08 2.24
N ALA A 15 -11.26 5.05 2.77
CA ALA A 15 -10.58 6.29 3.15
C ALA A 15 -10.07 7.03 1.91
N TRP A 16 -10.22 8.35 1.90
CA TRP A 16 -9.61 9.21 0.90
C TRP A 16 -8.25 9.68 1.43
N VAL A 17 -7.20 9.44 0.64
CA VAL A 17 -5.84 9.86 0.99
C VAL A 17 -5.25 10.66 -0.17
N PHE A 18 -4.43 11.65 0.17
CA PHE A 18 -3.71 12.43 -0.82
C PHE A 18 -2.49 11.67 -1.34
N PHE A 19 -2.53 11.40 -2.64
CA PHE A 19 -1.40 10.89 -3.39
C PHE A 19 -0.98 11.90 -4.43
N ARG A 20 0.30 11.90 -4.79
CA ARG A 20 0.83 12.70 -5.87
C ARG A 20 1.03 11.78 -7.07
N VAL A 21 0.46 12.15 -8.20
CA VAL A 21 0.54 11.38 -9.44
C VAL A 21 0.93 12.32 -10.58
N PRO A 22 1.68 11.85 -11.60
CA PRO A 22 1.97 12.66 -12.77
C PRO A 22 0.71 13.19 -13.42
N GLU A 23 0.81 14.40 -13.95
CA GLU A 23 -0.28 15.09 -14.61
C GLU A 23 -0.87 14.26 -15.77
N TYR A 24 -0.04 13.49 -16.49
CA TYR A 24 -0.53 12.62 -17.56
C TYR A 24 -1.60 11.61 -17.12
N ALA A 25 -1.54 11.14 -15.88
CA ALA A 25 -2.48 10.14 -15.37
C ALA A 25 -3.83 10.74 -14.98
N THR A 26 -3.88 12.07 -14.82
CA THR A 26 -5.10 12.81 -14.48
C THR A 26 -5.88 13.27 -15.72
N ILE A 27 -5.27 13.16 -16.90
CA ILE A 27 -5.93 13.51 -18.15
C ILE A 27 -6.88 12.36 -18.53
N THR A 28 -8.18 12.62 -18.41
CA THR A 28 -9.18 11.66 -18.90
C THR A 28 -9.21 11.67 -20.43
N THR A 29 -9.52 10.52 -21.02
CA THR A 29 -9.76 10.39 -22.47
C THR A 29 -10.83 11.38 -22.94
N TYR A 30 -11.86 11.59 -22.13
CA TYR A 30 -12.90 12.58 -22.35
C TYR A 30 -12.36 14.02 -22.42
N ALA A 31 -11.59 14.46 -21.42
CA ALA A 31 -11.00 15.79 -21.40
C ALA A 31 -10.04 16.03 -22.58
N SER A 32 -9.29 14.99 -22.97
CA SER A 32 -8.40 15.06 -24.14
C SER A 32 -9.16 15.16 -25.47
N GLN A 33 -10.33 14.52 -25.57
CA GLN A 33 -11.13 14.49 -26.81
C GLN A 33 -12.00 15.74 -26.98
N GLU A 34 -12.60 16.25 -25.89
CA GLU A 34 -13.50 17.41 -25.97
C GLU A 34 -12.77 18.75 -25.96
N HIS A 35 -11.73 18.90 -25.13
CA HIS A 35 -11.07 20.19 -24.95
C HIS A 35 -9.73 20.29 -25.68
N GLY A 36 -9.20 19.17 -26.16
CA GLY A 36 -7.84 19.09 -26.66
C GLY A 36 -6.81 19.24 -25.54
N LEU A 37 -5.62 18.68 -25.75
CA LEU A 37 -4.50 18.86 -24.83
C LEU A 37 -3.69 20.08 -25.25
N PHE A 38 -3.83 21.19 -24.51
CA PHE A 38 -3.01 22.38 -24.70
C PHE A 38 -1.60 22.15 -24.17
N LEU A 39 -0.78 21.47 -24.96
CA LEU A 39 0.61 21.20 -24.67
C LEU A 39 1.52 22.09 -25.51
N PRO A 40 2.62 22.64 -24.96
CA PRO A 40 3.60 23.39 -25.73
C PRO A 40 4.15 22.58 -26.92
N GLU A 41 4.50 23.29 -28.00
CA GLU A 41 5.13 22.68 -29.19
C GLU A 41 6.49 22.07 -28.87
N ASP A 42 7.23 22.69 -27.95
CA ASP A 42 8.53 22.21 -27.48
C ASP A 42 8.37 20.87 -26.72
N PRO A 43 8.96 19.77 -27.25
CA PRO A 43 8.81 18.43 -26.66
C PRO A 43 9.36 18.34 -25.24
N LYS A 44 10.40 19.12 -24.90
CA LYS A 44 10.98 19.10 -23.55
C LYS A 44 10.03 19.73 -22.53
N LYS A 45 9.41 20.86 -22.87
CA LYS A 45 8.43 21.53 -22.00
C LYS A 45 7.16 20.70 -21.83
N ARG A 46 6.69 20.06 -22.90
CA ARG A 46 5.56 19.13 -22.86
C ARG A 46 5.82 17.96 -21.91
N GLN A 47 6.98 17.32 -22.03
CA GLN A 47 7.35 16.20 -21.17
C GLN A 47 7.45 16.63 -19.70
N ALA A 48 8.03 17.81 -19.44
CA ALA A 48 8.12 18.35 -18.08
C ALA A 48 6.74 18.62 -17.47
N LEU A 49 5.78 19.15 -18.24
CA LEU A 49 4.41 19.37 -17.78
C LEU A 49 3.70 18.04 -17.46
N LEU A 50 3.79 17.06 -18.36
CA LEU A 50 3.13 15.76 -18.17
C LEU A 50 3.70 14.97 -16.99
N LEU A 51 4.99 15.12 -16.69
CA LEU A 51 5.65 14.49 -15.55
C LEU A 51 5.49 15.27 -14.24
N ASN A 52 4.82 16.43 -14.25
CA ASN A 52 4.62 17.21 -13.05
C ASN A 52 3.70 16.47 -12.07
N MET A 53 4.13 16.39 -10.80
CA MET A 53 3.43 15.61 -9.77
C MET A 53 2.33 16.43 -9.10
N LYS A 54 1.08 16.17 -9.48
CA LYS A 54 -0.11 16.82 -8.92
C LYS A 54 -0.71 16.02 -7.77
N PRO A 55 -1.14 16.68 -6.67
CA PRO A 55 -1.87 16.01 -5.60
C PRO A 55 -3.30 15.68 -6.06
N ILE A 56 -3.70 14.43 -5.87
CA ILE A 56 -5.06 13.93 -6.12
C ILE A 56 -5.54 13.12 -4.92
N TYR A 57 -6.86 13.08 -4.74
CA TYR A 57 -7.48 12.19 -3.78
C TYR A 57 -7.72 10.83 -4.42
N LEU A 58 -7.16 9.77 -3.83
CA LEU A 58 -7.40 8.40 -4.24
C LEU A 58 -7.68 7.52 -3.02
N HIS A 59 -8.43 6.46 -3.24
CA HIS A 59 -8.50 5.38 -2.26
C HIS A 59 -7.17 4.60 -2.24
N PRO A 60 -6.68 4.14 -1.07
CA PRO A 60 -5.47 3.32 -1.01
C PRO A 60 -5.50 2.08 -1.91
N SER A 61 -6.67 1.47 -2.13
CA SER A 61 -6.84 0.37 -3.09
C SER A 61 -6.59 0.79 -4.53
N GLU A 62 -7.16 1.91 -4.98
CA GLU A 62 -6.96 2.45 -6.33
C GLU A 62 -5.51 2.89 -6.54
N ALA A 63 -4.89 3.46 -5.50
CA ALA A 63 -3.48 3.80 -5.50
C ALA A 63 -2.58 2.55 -5.65
N ALA A 64 -2.96 1.43 -5.03
CA ALA A 64 -2.24 0.16 -5.16
C ALA A 64 -2.37 -0.42 -6.57
N GLU A 65 -3.56 -0.40 -7.16
CA GLU A 65 -3.80 -0.82 -8.55
C GLU A 65 -3.02 0.04 -9.54
N TYR A 66 -3.08 1.37 -9.38
CA TYR A 66 -2.35 2.31 -10.23
C TYR A 66 -0.83 2.11 -10.13
N LEU A 67 -0.31 1.83 -8.94
CA LEU A 67 1.10 1.53 -8.77
C LEU A 67 1.49 0.19 -9.43
N ALA A 68 0.60 -0.81 -9.36
CA ALA A 68 0.84 -2.13 -9.93
C ALA A 68 0.87 -2.12 -11.46
N THR A 69 0.19 -1.18 -12.13
CA THR A 69 0.28 -0.98 -13.59
C THR A 69 1.57 -0.30 -14.04
N GLY A 70 2.47 0.06 -13.11
CA GLY A 70 3.72 0.75 -13.38
C GLY A 70 3.62 2.28 -13.26
N GLY A 71 2.50 2.79 -12.74
CA GLY A 71 2.30 4.21 -12.51
C GLY A 71 3.30 4.80 -11.51
N ALA A 72 3.78 6.01 -11.78
CA ALA A 72 4.55 6.77 -10.80
C ALA A 72 3.59 7.40 -9.78
N LEU A 73 3.76 7.07 -8.51
CA LEU A 73 2.98 7.62 -7.40
C LEU A 73 3.92 8.16 -6.33
N ASP A 74 3.54 9.20 -5.60
CA ASP A 74 4.29 9.69 -4.45
C ASP A 74 3.31 10.08 -3.34
N VAL A 75 3.79 10.17 -2.12
CA VAL A 75 2.95 10.51 -0.97
C VAL A 75 2.95 12.03 -0.81
N HIS A 76 1.77 12.63 -0.61
CA HIS A 76 1.68 14.06 -0.37
C HIS A 76 2.14 14.44 1.05
N ASP A 77 1.58 13.79 2.08
CA ASP A 77 1.96 13.99 3.49
C ASP A 77 2.57 12.70 4.08
N PRO A 78 3.80 12.75 4.62
CA PRO A 78 4.42 11.63 5.32
C PRO A 78 3.53 10.94 6.39
N HIS A 79 2.68 11.70 7.09
CA HIS A 79 1.79 11.13 8.11
C HIS A 79 0.70 10.25 7.52
N ASP A 80 0.19 10.61 6.35
CA ASP A 80 -0.81 9.81 5.66
C ASP A 80 -0.18 8.57 5.04
N GLY A 81 1.05 8.67 4.53
CA GLY A 81 1.84 7.50 4.11
C GLY A 81 2.04 6.49 5.24
N ILE A 82 2.29 6.97 6.46
CA ILE A 82 2.39 6.14 7.66
C ILE A 82 1.06 5.44 7.98
N LYS A 83 -0.07 6.15 7.96
CA LYS A 83 -1.40 5.57 8.24
C LYS A 83 -1.74 4.48 7.23
N VAL A 84 -1.54 4.76 5.93
CA VAL A 84 -1.81 3.80 4.85
C VAL A 84 -0.93 2.57 4.99
N TYR A 85 0.36 2.75 5.29
CA TYR A 85 1.24 1.62 5.56
C TYR A 85 0.73 0.76 6.74
N GLY A 86 0.33 1.39 7.84
CA GLY A 86 -0.26 0.70 8.99
C GLY A 86 -1.50 -0.12 8.63
N TRP A 87 -2.43 0.46 7.85
CA TRP A 87 -3.63 -0.25 7.40
C TRP A 87 -3.31 -1.44 6.50
N ILE A 88 -2.33 -1.31 5.58
CA ILE A 88 -1.91 -2.43 4.73
C ILE A 88 -1.33 -3.56 5.59
N MET A 89 -0.48 -3.23 6.56
CA MET A 89 0.15 -4.23 7.42
C MET A 89 -0.86 -4.98 8.28
N GLU A 90 -1.83 -4.27 8.87
CA GLU A 90 -2.92 -4.89 9.64
C GLU A 90 -3.78 -5.79 8.74
N HIS A 91 -4.10 -5.33 7.52
CA HIS A 91 -4.88 -6.13 6.58
C HIS A 91 -4.16 -7.40 6.12
N LEU A 92 -2.85 -7.34 5.86
CA LEU A 92 -2.04 -8.52 5.53
C LEU A 92 -1.98 -9.50 6.72
N ALA A 93 -1.84 -8.98 7.94
CA ALA A 93 -1.82 -9.80 9.15
C ALA A 93 -3.15 -10.52 9.38
N ASP A 94 -4.28 -9.86 9.15
CA ASP A 94 -5.61 -10.47 9.25
C ASP A 94 -5.78 -11.63 8.27
N TRP A 95 -5.30 -11.48 7.03
CA TRP A 95 -5.32 -12.54 6.03
C TRP A 95 -4.40 -13.72 6.38
N LEU A 96 -3.22 -13.43 6.94
CA LEU A 96 -2.33 -14.49 7.42
C LEU A 96 -2.98 -15.26 8.58
N ASN A 97 -3.58 -14.57 9.54
CA ASN A 97 -4.29 -15.19 10.66
C ASN A 97 -5.44 -16.08 10.18
N TYR A 98 -6.18 -15.67 9.15
CA TYR A 98 -7.23 -16.46 8.52
C TYR A 98 -6.70 -17.70 7.74
N LEU A 99 -5.49 -17.60 7.20
CA LEU A 99 -4.81 -18.71 6.51
C LEU A 99 -4.17 -19.72 7.46
N GLU A 100 -3.67 -19.27 8.62
CA GLU A 100 -3.07 -20.14 9.63
C GLU A 100 -4.13 -20.80 10.53
N ASN A 101 -5.21 -20.07 10.86
CA ASN A 101 -6.28 -20.61 11.69
C ASN A 101 -7.45 -21.13 10.84
N PRO A 102 -7.86 -22.40 10.98
CA PRO A 102 -8.99 -22.94 10.24
C PRO A 102 -10.30 -22.33 10.75
N THR A 103 -10.95 -21.52 9.92
CA THR A 103 -12.30 -21.00 10.18
C THR A 103 -13.33 -21.75 9.34
N LEU A 104 -14.53 -21.94 9.90
CA LEU A 104 -15.64 -22.63 9.24
C LEU A 104 -16.11 -21.96 7.93
N ILE A 105 -15.89 -20.65 7.78
CA ILE A 105 -16.31 -19.89 6.60
C ILE A 105 -15.14 -19.80 5.63
N TYR A 106 -15.29 -20.41 4.46
CA TYR A 106 -14.36 -20.27 3.36
C TYR A 106 -14.58 -18.94 2.63
N ARG A 107 -13.58 -18.08 2.68
CA ARG A 107 -13.40 -16.88 1.87
C ARG A 107 -12.29 -17.12 0.86
N GLU A 108 -12.56 -16.76 -0.39
CA GLU A 108 -11.55 -16.73 -1.45
C GLU A 108 -10.49 -15.67 -1.11
N VAL A 109 -9.23 -16.05 -1.22
CA VAL A 109 -8.10 -15.18 -0.86
C VAL A 109 -7.74 -14.33 -2.08
N PRO A 110 -7.88 -12.99 -2.02
CA PRO A 110 -7.58 -12.11 -3.14
C PRO A 110 -6.07 -11.90 -3.28
N ILE A 111 -5.34 -12.94 -3.72
CA ILE A 111 -3.88 -12.95 -3.72
C ILE A 111 -3.27 -11.83 -4.59
N GLU A 112 -3.90 -11.49 -5.71
CA GLU A 112 -3.47 -10.39 -6.58
C GLU A 112 -3.59 -9.03 -5.88
N GLY A 113 -4.71 -8.78 -5.21
CA GLY A 113 -4.91 -7.56 -4.41
C GLY A 113 -3.89 -7.45 -3.27
N LEU A 114 -3.59 -8.56 -2.59
CA LEU A 114 -2.56 -8.58 -1.54
C LEU A 114 -1.16 -8.29 -2.09
N ARG A 115 -0.84 -8.76 -3.31
CA ARG A 115 0.40 -8.39 -4.01
C ARG A 115 0.45 -6.91 -4.35
N GLN A 116 -0.65 -6.33 -4.87
CA GLN A 116 -0.73 -4.90 -5.17
C GLN A 116 -0.51 -4.05 -3.91
N PHE A 117 -1.15 -4.43 -2.80
CA PHE A 117 -0.92 -3.80 -1.50
C PHE A 117 0.54 -3.94 -1.02
N ASN A 118 1.19 -5.08 -1.26
CA ASN A 118 2.61 -5.26 -0.92
C ASN A 118 3.54 -4.34 -1.71
N VAL A 119 3.25 -4.09 -3.00
CA VAL A 119 4.00 -3.13 -3.82
C VAL A 119 3.83 -1.71 -3.28
N LEU A 120 2.60 -1.33 -2.90
CA LEU A 120 2.33 -0.04 -2.27
C LEU A 120 3.05 0.10 -0.92
N ALA A 121 2.97 -0.91 -0.06
CA ALA A 121 3.67 -0.93 1.23
C ALA A 121 5.20 -0.78 1.06
N SER A 122 5.78 -1.44 0.06
CA SER A 122 7.21 -1.33 -0.25
C SER A 122 7.63 0.10 -0.59
N LYS A 123 6.74 0.84 -1.25
CA LYS A 123 6.97 2.23 -1.61
C LYS A 123 6.78 3.20 -0.45
N LEU A 124 5.86 2.89 0.46
CA LEU A 124 5.60 3.67 1.67
C LEU A 124 6.63 3.41 2.78
N PHE A 125 7.32 2.25 2.76
CA PHE A 125 8.28 1.86 3.78
C PHE A 125 9.38 2.89 4.08
N PRO A 126 10.07 3.49 3.09
CA PRO A 126 11.10 4.50 3.36
C PRO A 126 10.54 5.73 4.09
N VAL A 127 9.32 6.15 3.75
CA VAL A 127 8.64 7.27 4.39
C VAL A 127 8.25 6.91 5.83
N ALA A 128 7.67 5.73 6.03
CA ALA A 128 7.29 5.24 7.36
C ALA A 128 8.51 5.06 8.30
N ASN A 129 9.61 4.55 7.76
CA ASN A 129 10.87 4.40 8.49
C ASN A 129 11.49 5.75 8.88
N ARG A 130 11.49 6.73 7.97
CA ARG A 130 12.08 8.06 8.18
C ARG A 130 11.27 8.93 9.14
N TYR A 131 9.95 8.87 9.08
CA TYR A 131 9.05 9.74 9.86
C TYR A 131 8.53 9.08 11.16
N GLY A 132 9.08 7.93 11.53
CA GLY A 132 9.02 7.48 12.91
C GLY A 132 7.85 6.57 13.28
N TYR A 133 7.27 5.83 12.32
CA TYR A 133 6.44 4.67 12.69
C TYR A 133 7.25 3.67 13.53
N PHE A 134 8.58 3.64 13.33
CA PHE A 134 9.56 2.88 14.10
C PHE A 134 10.50 3.80 14.89
N LYS A 135 10.00 4.73 15.72
CA LYS A 135 10.85 5.66 16.51
C LYS A 135 11.80 4.98 17.53
N LYS A 136 11.75 3.65 17.69
CA LYS A 136 12.85 2.83 18.24
C LYS A 136 13.10 1.65 17.28
N PRO A 137 13.99 1.78 16.28
CA PRO A 137 14.14 0.80 15.19
C PRO A 137 14.40 -0.65 15.65
N THR A 138 14.94 -0.84 16.85
CA THR A 138 15.29 -2.15 17.42
C THR A 138 14.33 -2.66 18.49
N ALA A 139 13.48 -1.79 19.09
CA ALA A 139 12.56 -2.19 20.16
C ALA A 139 11.12 -2.36 19.64
N THR A 140 10.56 -1.37 18.93
CA THR A 140 9.15 -1.43 18.51
C THR A 140 8.90 -2.38 17.33
N MET A 141 9.90 -2.63 16.47
CA MET A 141 9.79 -3.63 15.40
C MET A 141 9.78 -5.06 15.94
N ALA A 142 10.59 -5.33 16.96
CA ALA A 142 10.67 -6.63 17.61
C ALA A 142 9.45 -6.86 18.50
N ASP A 143 9.07 -5.86 19.30
CA ASP A 143 7.97 -5.98 20.28
C ASP A 143 6.60 -6.09 19.60
N CYS A 144 6.32 -5.34 18.52
CA CYS A 144 5.07 -5.51 17.77
C CYS A 144 5.01 -6.86 17.04
N VAL A 145 6.14 -7.38 16.57
CA VAL A 145 6.22 -8.71 15.94
C VAL A 145 6.17 -9.83 16.99
N GLN A 146 6.76 -9.63 18.17
CA GLN A 146 6.78 -10.59 19.26
C GLN A 146 5.43 -10.64 19.99
N SER A 147 4.71 -9.52 20.08
CA SER A 147 3.34 -9.50 20.64
C SER A 147 2.29 -10.06 19.69
N LEU A 148 2.54 -10.07 18.36
CA LEU A 148 1.65 -10.67 17.36
C LEU A 148 2.01 -12.14 17.03
N PHE A 149 3.28 -12.54 17.11
CA PHE A 149 3.77 -13.80 16.54
C PHE A 149 4.68 -14.65 17.44
N GLY A 150 4.92 -14.29 18.71
CA GLY A 150 5.88 -15.01 19.57
C GLY A 150 7.35 -14.81 19.14
N GLN A 151 8.29 -15.66 19.60
CA GLN A 151 9.75 -15.47 19.43
C GLN A 151 10.18 -15.39 17.94
N VAL A 152 10.26 -14.18 17.40
CA VAL A 152 10.88 -13.90 16.11
C VAL A 152 12.30 -13.41 16.34
N ARG A 153 13.28 -14.05 15.69
CA ARG A 153 14.69 -13.64 15.75
C ARG A 153 14.84 -12.25 15.14
N LEU A 154 15.41 -11.35 15.94
CA LEU A 154 15.84 -10.01 15.55
C LEU A 154 16.96 -10.10 14.51
N GLU A 155 16.61 -10.06 13.23
CA GLU A 155 17.59 -9.92 12.16
C GLU A 155 17.78 -8.43 11.81
N SER A 156 18.98 -7.92 12.11
CA SER A 156 19.40 -6.53 11.99
C SER A 156 19.56 -6.01 10.55
N LYS A 157 19.16 -6.80 9.55
CA LYS A 157 19.19 -6.40 8.13
C LYS A 157 17.78 -6.04 7.70
N LEU A 158 17.61 -4.81 7.22
CA LEU A 158 16.58 -4.26 6.31
C LEU A 158 15.64 -5.27 5.61
N HIS A 159 14.96 -6.13 6.36
CA HIS A 159 13.99 -7.05 5.80
C HIS A 159 12.69 -6.29 5.70
N ARG A 160 12.30 -6.01 4.44
CA ARG A 160 10.99 -5.54 4.04
C ARG A 160 9.95 -6.46 4.68
N PHE A 161 9.42 -6.03 5.83
CA PHE A 161 8.59 -6.84 6.70
C PHE A 161 7.32 -7.32 5.98
N ASN A 162 6.76 -6.42 5.17
CA ASN A 162 5.67 -6.69 4.23
C ASN A 162 5.97 -7.86 3.28
N ASP A 163 7.18 -7.95 2.71
CA ASP A 163 7.57 -9.06 1.82
C ASP A 163 7.63 -10.40 2.57
N THR A 164 7.99 -10.37 3.86
CA THR A 164 8.04 -11.58 4.70
C THR A 164 6.64 -12.10 4.99
N ILE A 165 5.70 -11.21 5.33
CA ILE A 165 4.29 -11.57 5.51
C ILE A 165 3.70 -12.09 4.20
N MET A 166 3.96 -11.41 3.09
CA MET A 166 3.45 -11.84 1.78
C MET A 166 3.94 -13.24 1.40
N LYS A 167 5.23 -13.55 1.63
CA LYS A 167 5.75 -14.91 1.40
C LYS A 167 5.07 -15.98 2.24
N ARG A 168 4.73 -15.67 3.51
CA ARG A 168 4.00 -16.59 4.38
C ARG A 168 2.56 -16.79 3.89
N ILE A 169 1.89 -15.72 3.47
CA ILE A 169 0.56 -15.78 2.86
C ILE A 169 0.60 -16.64 1.61
N GLU A 170 1.57 -16.45 0.70
CA GLU A 170 1.70 -17.26 -0.52
C GLU A 170 1.97 -18.73 -0.20
N TYR A 171 2.80 -19.01 0.80
CA TYR A 171 3.05 -20.38 1.25
C TYR A 171 1.79 -21.04 1.81
N ALA A 172 1.07 -20.36 2.71
CA ALA A 172 -0.16 -20.88 3.30
C ALA A 172 -1.29 -21.01 2.27
N TYR A 173 -1.36 -20.09 1.30
CA TYR A 173 -2.30 -20.16 0.17
C TYR A 173 -2.02 -21.38 -0.72
N ARG A 174 -0.76 -21.63 -1.08
CA ARG A 174 -0.35 -22.83 -1.83
C ARG A 174 -0.61 -24.12 -1.05
N ALA A 175 -0.37 -24.11 0.27
CA ALA A 175 -0.64 -25.27 1.13
C ALA A 175 -2.14 -25.63 1.17
N ARG A 176 -3.04 -24.65 0.98
CA ARG A 176 -4.49 -24.87 0.86
C ARG A 176 -4.96 -25.20 -0.57
N GLY A 177 -4.04 -25.41 -1.51
CA GLY A 177 -4.36 -25.81 -2.89
C GLY A 177 -4.61 -24.65 -3.86
N GLY A 178 -4.29 -23.42 -3.48
CA GLY A 178 -4.31 -22.27 -4.39
C GLY A 178 -3.21 -22.38 -5.47
N ARG A 179 -3.53 -22.05 -6.72
CA ARG A 179 -2.58 -21.99 -7.84
C ARG A 179 -2.02 -20.58 -8.02
#